data_AF-A0A0D0ELZ0-F1
#
_entry.id   AF-A0A0D0ELZ0-F1
#
_cell.length_a   1.000
_cell.length_b   1.000
_cell.length_c   1.000
_cell.angle_alpha   90.00
_cell.angle_beta   90.00
_cell.angle_gamma   90.00
#
_symmetry.space_group_name_H-M   'P 1'
#
loop_
_entity.id
_entity.type
_entity.pdbx_description
1 polymer ?
#
loop_
_entity_poly.entity_id
_entity_poly.type
_entity_poly.pdbx_seq_one_letter_code
_entity_poly.pdbx_strand_id
1 'polypeptide(L)'
;MIMKQFLFFSLLFLNTITNAQINLIKNGGFEREAANWRGGDDISTISPYDKKSGKNSVLINQYVGTDWKGIDQIFLVAKGTYAIEFSIWIKTASIEEQKEAYKAGVMIAEFLDESEKSIVSEPITQIRGTTPWTFYKKAIKTPSGAKKVRIMLALAQTSGSIYFDDVSAIVISEADYLKQNPEN
;
A
#
# COMPACT_ATOMS: atom_id res chain seq x y z
N MET A 1 -4.04 69.87 -10.07
CA MET A 1 -4.40 69.04 -8.90
C MET A 1 -4.86 67.68 -9.39
N ILE A 2 -3.96 66.70 -9.51
CA ILE A 2 -4.30 65.30 -9.81
C ILE A 2 -3.42 64.44 -8.89
N MET A 3 -4.06 63.80 -7.91
CA MET A 3 -3.43 62.95 -6.90
C MET A 3 -3.32 61.53 -7.47
N LYS A 4 -2.09 61.05 -7.71
CA LYS A 4 -1.84 59.66 -8.11
C LYS A 4 -1.95 58.77 -6.86
N GLN A 5 -3.05 58.05 -6.72
CA GLN A 5 -3.21 56.99 -5.72
C GLN A 5 -2.31 55.81 -6.08
N PHE A 6 -1.33 55.52 -5.23
CA PHE A 6 -0.59 54.26 -5.24
C PHE A 6 -1.45 53.20 -4.55
N LEU A 7 -1.99 52.26 -5.33
CA LEU A 7 -2.59 51.03 -4.82
C LEU A 7 -1.45 50.06 -4.45
N PHE A 8 -1.20 49.89 -3.15
CA PHE A 8 -0.37 48.80 -2.65
C PHE A 8 -1.21 47.51 -2.62
N PHE A 9 -1.02 46.64 -3.60
CA PHE A 9 -1.61 45.31 -3.61
C PHE A 9 -0.72 44.37 -2.79
N SER A 10 -1.02 44.22 -1.50
CA SER A 10 -0.37 43.24 -0.63
C SER A 10 -0.92 41.85 -0.95
N LEU A 11 -0.18 41.05 -1.72
CA LEU A 11 -0.48 39.64 -1.96
C LEU A 11 -0.09 38.83 -0.71
N LEU A 12 -1.07 38.55 0.16
CA LEU A 12 -0.92 37.62 1.28
C LEU A 12 -0.84 36.19 0.74
N PHE A 13 0.36 35.65 0.61
CA PHE A 13 0.57 34.21 0.41
C PHE A 13 0.23 33.48 1.72
N LEU A 14 -1.00 32.96 1.82
CA LEU A 14 -1.31 31.93 2.81
C LEU A 14 -0.54 30.66 2.43
N ASN A 15 0.58 30.42 3.11
CA ASN A 15 1.23 29.12 3.08
C ASN A 15 0.34 28.14 3.84
N THR A 16 -0.52 27.41 3.14
CA THR A 16 -1.14 26.21 3.70
C THR A 16 -0.02 25.21 3.94
N ILE A 17 0.37 25.02 5.20
CA ILE A 17 1.25 23.92 5.58
C ILE A 17 0.43 22.64 5.41
N THR A 18 0.46 22.08 4.20
CA THR A 18 0.01 20.71 3.97
C THR A 18 1.04 19.82 4.64
N ASN A 19 0.69 19.23 5.79
CA ASN A 19 1.51 18.22 6.41
C ASN A 19 1.47 16.98 5.50
N ALA A 20 2.38 16.92 4.52
CA ALA A 20 2.47 15.80 3.60
C ALA A 20 2.86 14.57 4.41
N GLN A 21 1.89 13.70 4.65
CA GLN A 21 2.09 12.45 5.35
C GLN A 21 3.08 11.60 4.56
N ILE A 22 4.19 11.24 5.19
CA ILE A 22 5.24 10.47 4.54
C ILE A 22 4.74 9.03 4.37
N ASN A 23 4.79 8.54 3.13
CA ASN A 23 4.57 7.11 2.87
C ASN A 23 5.74 6.30 3.45
N LEU A 24 5.43 5.36 4.34
CA LEU A 24 6.41 4.48 4.97
C LEU A 24 6.95 3.42 4.01
N ILE A 25 6.25 3.15 2.91
CA ILE A 25 6.69 2.23 1.86
C ILE A 25 7.71 2.94 0.97
N LYS A 26 8.89 2.32 0.84
CA LYS A 26 9.88 2.74 -0.14
C LYS A 26 9.56 2.10 -1.48
N ASN A 27 9.65 2.88 -2.55
CA ASN A 27 9.47 2.39 -3.92
C ASN A 27 8.11 1.69 -4.14
N GLY A 28 7.02 2.24 -3.58
CA GLY A 28 5.67 1.68 -3.71
C GLY A 28 5.10 1.73 -5.13
N GLY A 29 5.63 2.60 -6.00
CA GLY A 29 5.26 2.66 -7.42
C GLY A 29 6.24 1.97 -8.36
N PHE A 30 7.23 1.22 -7.85
CA PHE A 30 8.14 0.39 -8.65
C PHE A 30 8.95 1.12 -9.75
N GLU A 31 9.12 2.43 -9.63
CA GLU A 31 9.90 3.29 -10.56
C GLU A 31 11.42 3.04 -10.49
N ARG A 32 11.87 2.22 -9.54
CA ARG A 32 13.25 1.77 -9.40
C ARG A 32 13.29 0.24 -9.34
N GLU A 33 12.62 -0.39 -10.30
CA GLU A 33 12.42 -1.84 -10.35
C GLU A 33 11.86 -2.36 -9.00
N ALA A 34 12.28 -3.54 -8.54
CA ALA A 34 11.88 -4.10 -7.26
C ALA A 34 12.75 -3.65 -6.06
N ALA A 35 13.50 -2.55 -6.18
CA ALA A 35 14.38 -2.08 -5.10
C ALA A 35 13.60 -1.86 -3.78
N ASN A 36 14.15 -2.37 -2.67
CA ASN A 36 13.56 -2.41 -1.31
C ASN A 36 12.45 -3.46 -1.09
N TRP A 37 12.11 -4.27 -2.11
CA TRP A 37 11.19 -5.40 -1.97
C TRP A 37 11.97 -6.70 -1.92
N ARG A 38 11.84 -7.47 -0.82
CA ARG A 38 12.51 -8.77 -0.70
C ARG A 38 11.81 -9.79 -1.60
N GLY A 39 12.59 -10.63 -2.26
CA GLY A 39 12.09 -11.55 -3.30
C GLY A 39 11.76 -10.87 -4.63
N GLY A 40 12.00 -9.56 -4.76
CA GLY A 40 11.69 -8.76 -5.95
C GLY A 40 12.21 -9.35 -7.24
N ASP A 41 13.50 -9.66 -7.28
CA ASP A 41 14.18 -10.13 -8.50
C ASP A 41 13.86 -11.60 -8.86
N ASP A 42 13.41 -12.39 -7.88
CA ASP A 42 13.17 -13.84 -8.06
C ASP A 42 11.69 -14.19 -8.29
N ILE A 43 10.78 -13.43 -7.68
CA ILE A 43 9.34 -13.75 -7.61
C ILE A 43 8.50 -12.86 -8.51
N SER A 44 9.00 -11.68 -8.87
CA SER A 44 8.23 -10.65 -9.56
C SER A 44 8.86 -10.20 -10.87
N THR A 45 8.08 -9.53 -11.70
CA THR A 45 8.54 -8.92 -12.95
C THR A 45 8.04 -7.49 -13.01
N ILE A 46 8.87 -6.59 -13.52
CA ILE A 46 8.49 -5.19 -13.70
C ILE A 46 7.76 -5.02 -15.02
N SER A 47 6.60 -4.37 -14.98
CA SER A 47 5.71 -4.16 -16.11
C SER A 47 5.74 -2.68 -16.54
N PRO A 48 6.29 -2.35 -17.72
CA PRO A 48 6.22 -1.00 -18.26
C PRO A 48 4.94 -0.74 -19.08
N TYR A 49 4.13 -1.79 -19.32
CA TYR A 49 2.96 -1.72 -20.20
C TYR A 49 1.67 -1.56 -19.40
N ASP A 50 1.46 -2.47 -18.46
CA ASP A 50 0.35 -2.46 -17.52
C ASP A 50 0.80 -1.80 -16.22
N LYS A 51 0.47 -0.52 -16.05
CA LYS A 51 0.82 0.31 -14.89
C LYS A 51 -0.32 1.26 -14.54
N LYS A 52 -0.43 1.63 -13.27
CA LYS A 52 -1.47 2.58 -12.82
C LYS A 52 -0.96 4.01 -12.87
N SER A 53 0.28 4.23 -12.47
CA SER A 53 0.96 5.52 -12.48
C SER A 53 2.40 5.35 -13.01
N GLY A 54 3.13 6.45 -13.13
CA GLY A 54 4.55 6.40 -13.47
C GLY A 54 4.90 5.65 -14.76
N LYS A 55 6.04 4.95 -14.72
CA LYS A 55 6.60 4.16 -15.82
C LYS A 55 6.43 2.67 -15.61
N ASN A 56 6.29 2.22 -14.37
CA ASN A 56 6.36 0.82 -14.00
C ASN A 56 5.22 0.42 -13.07
N SER A 57 4.92 -0.88 -13.05
CA SER A 57 4.29 -1.55 -11.91
C SER A 57 5.02 -2.86 -11.66
N VAL A 58 4.66 -3.58 -10.60
CA VAL A 58 5.13 -4.95 -10.40
C VAL A 58 4.04 -5.96 -10.77
N LEU A 59 4.45 -7.08 -11.36
CA LEU A 59 3.64 -8.24 -11.71
C LEU A 59 4.13 -9.46 -10.93
N ILE A 60 3.19 -10.22 -10.38
CA ILE A 60 3.41 -11.59 -9.91
C ILE A 60 2.44 -12.51 -10.67
N ASN A 61 2.96 -13.57 -11.27
CA ASN A 61 2.16 -14.53 -12.02
C ASN A 61 2.48 -15.99 -11.68
N GLN A 62 1.45 -16.82 -11.82
CA GLN A 62 1.54 -18.26 -11.71
C GLN A 62 0.50 -18.88 -12.65
N TYR A 63 0.93 -19.38 -13.80
CA TYR A 63 0.00 -19.96 -14.77
C TYR A 63 -0.58 -21.31 -14.32
N VAL A 64 0.21 -22.08 -13.57
CA VAL A 64 -0.17 -23.36 -12.96
C VAL A 64 0.44 -23.47 -11.58
N GLY A 65 -0.23 -24.17 -10.67
CA GLY A 65 0.24 -24.40 -9.30
C GLY A 65 -0.47 -23.56 -8.24
N THR A 66 -0.14 -23.86 -6.99
CA THR A 66 -0.75 -23.25 -5.78
C THR A 66 0.32 -22.85 -4.78
N ASP A 67 1.48 -22.40 -5.27
CA ASP A 67 2.53 -21.89 -4.40
C ASP A 67 2.17 -20.51 -3.86
N TRP A 68 2.74 -20.17 -2.71
CA TRP A 68 2.75 -18.79 -2.23
C TRP A 68 3.87 -18.04 -2.94
N LYS A 69 3.50 -17.12 -3.84
CA LYS A 69 4.44 -16.23 -4.51
C LYS A 69 4.19 -14.80 -4.06
N GLY A 70 5.12 -14.23 -3.32
CA GLY A 70 5.01 -12.86 -2.86
C GLY A 70 6.35 -12.17 -2.69
N ILE A 71 6.27 -10.85 -2.70
CA ILE A 71 7.34 -9.94 -2.31
C ILE A 71 6.90 -9.18 -1.06
N ASP A 72 7.85 -8.70 -0.28
CA ASP A 72 7.52 -7.94 0.92
C ASP A 72 8.49 -6.81 1.25
N GLN A 73 8.04 -5.92 2.13
CA GLN A 73 8.86 -4.88 2.72
C GLN A 73 8.54 -4.76 4.21
N ILE A 74 9.57 -4.61 5.04
CA ILE A 74 9.42 -4.34 6.47
C ILE A 74 9.78 -2.89 6.75
N PHE A 75 8.96 -2.19 7.53
CA PHE A 75 9.26 -0.87 8.06
C PHE A 75 9.00 -0.80 9.57
N LEU A 76 9.66 0.16 10.24
CA LEU A 76 9.53 0.39 11.68
C LEU A 76 8.25 1.16 11.99
N VAL A 77 7.59 0.79 13.09
CA VAL A 77 6.46 1.52 13.67
C VAL A 77 7.00 2.44 14.76
N ALA A 78 6.82 3.75 14.58
CA ALA A 78 7.23 4.73 15.58
C ALA A 78 6.40 4.56 16.87
N LYS A 79 7.04 4.79 18.02
CA LYS A 79 6.34 4.77 19.32
C LYS A 79 5.21 5.81 19.30
N GLY A 80 4.02 5.41 19.75
CA GLY A 80 2.85 6.28 19.79
C GLY A 80 2.04 6.34 18.49
N THR A 81 2.42 5.57 17.46
CA THR A 81 1.58 5.38 16.26
C THR A 81 0.23 4.81 16.67
N TYR A 82 -0.85 5.55 16.39
CA TYR A 82 -2.21 5.12 16.75
C TYR A 82 -2.74 4.09 15.76
N ALA A 83 -2.75 4.44 14.47
CA ALA A 83 -3.20 3.57 13.40
C ALA A 83 -2.41 3.84 12.12
N ILE A 84 -2.46 2.89 11.20
CA ILE A 84 -1.83 2.99 9.88
C ILE A 84 -2.90 2.71 8.82
N GLU A 85 -3.05 3.62 7.86
CA GLU A 85 -3.81 3.39 6.63
C GLU A 85 -2.90 2.76 5.58
N PHE A 86 -3.30 1.59 5.10
CA PHE A 86 -2.67 0.90 3.99
C PHE A 86 -3.50 1.09 2.74
N SER A 87 -2.86 1.36 1.61
CA SER A 87 -3.55 1.43 0.33
C SER A 87 -2.69 0.99 -0.84
N ILE A 88 -3.36 0.61 -1.93
CA ILE A 88 -2.72 0.03 -3.10
C ILE A 88 -3.66 0.09 -4.31
N TRP A 89 -3.10 0.19 -5.51
CA TRP A 89 -3.81 -0.10 -6.75
C TRP A 89 -3.48 -1.51 -7.22
N ILE A 90 -4.52 -2.27 -7.58
CA ILE A 90 -4.37 -3.65 -8.05
C ILE A 90 -5.16 -3.86 -9.34
N LYS A 91 -4.54 -4.55 -10.29
CA LYS A 91 -5.20 -5.14 -11.46
C LYS A 91 -4.98 -6.64 -11.44
N THR A 92 -6.00 -7.44 -11.73
CA THR A 92 -5.86 -8.89 -11.82
C THR A 92 -6.30 -9.44 -13.17
N ALA A 93 -5.72 -10.56 -13.57
CA ALA A 93 -6.15 -11.33 -14.73
C ALA A 93 -6.23 -12.81 -14.35
N SER A 94 -7.44 -13.37 -14.47
CA SER A 94 -7.71 -14.80 -14.32
C SER A 94 -7.20 -15.40 -13.01
N ILE A 95 -7.37 -14.69 -11.88
CA ILE A 95 -7.09 -15.30 -10.57
C ILE A 95 -8.13 -16.39 -10.32
N GLU A 96 -7.67 -17.63 -10.20
CA GLU A 96 -8.55 -18.78 -10.07
C GLU A 96 -9.29 -18.76 -8.73
N GLU A 97 -10.58 -19.11 -8.80
CA GLU A 97 -11.40 -19.27 -7.61
C GLU A 97 -11.06 -20.59 -6.91
N GLN A 98 -10.73 -20.49 -5.64
CA GLN A 98 -10.39 -21.62 -4.78
C GLN A 98 -11.42 -21.78 -3.67
N LYS A 99 -11.52 -22.99 -3.10
CA LYS A 99 -12.45 -23.30 -2.01
C LYS A 99 -12.25 -22.37 -0.80
N GLU A 100 -10.99 -22.13 -0.42
CA GLU A 100 -10.65 -21.28 0.70
C GLU A 100 -10.48 -19.80 0.29
N ALA A 101 -11.16 -18.89 1.01
CA ALA A 101 -11.17 -17.44 0.73
C ALA A 101 -9.76 -16.83 0.63
N TYR A 102 -8.85 -17.26 1.52
CA TYR A 102 -7.48 -16.73 1.60
C TYR A 102 -6.61 -17.08 0.40
N LYS A 103 -7.03 -18.02 -0.45
CA LYS A 103 -6.33 -18.36 -1.69
C LYS A 103 -6.76 -17.39 -2.79
N ALA A 104 -5.99 -16.32 -2.96
CA ALA A 104 -6.35 -15.15 -3.75
C ALA A 104 -5.11 -14.34 -4.14
N GLY A 105 -5.29 -13.32 -4.98
CA GLY A 105 -4.35 -12.21 -5.03
C GLY A 105 -4.54 -11.32 -3.79
N VAL A 106 -3.47 -10.98 -3.08
CA VAL A 106 -3.56 -10.33 -1.77
C VAL A 106 -2.55 -9.20 -1.57
N MET A 107 -2.96 -8.22 -0.78
CA MET A 107 -2.06 -7.39 0.03
C MET A 107 -2.35 -7.68 1.50
N ILE A 108 -1.32 -7.95 2.29
CA ILE A 108 -1.44 -8.24 3.72
C ILE A 108 -0.54 -7.30 4.51
N ALA A 109 -1.06 -6.75 5.61
CA ALA A 109 -0.28 -6.08 6.63
C ALA A 109 -0.11 -7.01 7.84
N GLU A 110 1.13 -7.36 8.13
CA GLU A 110 1.51 -8.17 9.28
C GLU A 110 2.27 -7.30 10.29
N PHE A 111 1.68 -7.07 11.45
CA PHE A 111 2.29 -6.37 12.57
C PHE A 111 3.17 -7.33 13.36
N LEU A 112 4.40 -6.92 13.61
CA LEU A 112 5.42 -7.73 14.26
C LEU A 112 5.96 -7.05 15.51
N ASP A 113 6.45 -7.85 16.46
CA ASP A 113 7.27 -7.37 17.57
C ASP A 113 8.72 -7.04 17.12
N GLU A 114 9.57 -6.68 18.07
CA GLU A 114 10.98 -6.33 17.81
C GLU A 114 11.76 -7.48 17.14
N SER A 115 11.46 -8.72 17.56
CA SER A 115 12.07 -9.97 17.10
C SER A 115 11.43 -10.50 15.80
N GLU A 116 10.59 -9.70 15.14
CA GLU A 116 9.86 -10.07 13.92
C GLU A 116 8.86 -11.22 14.11
N LYS A 117 8.41 -11.46 15.34
CA LYS A 117 7.33 -12.40 15.60
C LYS A 117 5.98 -11.74 15.26
N SER A 118 5.13 -12.48 14.55
CA SER A 118 3.78 -12.04 14.20
C SER A 118 2.92 -11.80 15.44
N ILE A 119 2.29 -10.62 15.50
CA ILE A 119 1.30 -10.23 16.51
C ILE A 119 -0.10 -10.34 15.90
N VAL A 120 -0.31 -9.66 14.77
CA VAL A 120 -1.56 -9.64 14.00
C VAL A 120 -1.21 -9.63 12.52
N SER A 121 -1.95 -10.40 11.72
CA SER A 121 -1.81 -10.42 10.26
C SER A 121 -3.18 -10.22 9.63
N GLU A 122 -3.34 -9.15 8.86
CA GLU A 122 -4.61 -8.78 8.26
C GLU A 122 -4.51 -8.61 6.75
N PRO A 123 -5.39 -9.27 5.97
CA PRO A 123 -5.55 -8.91 4.57
C PRO A 123 -6.14 -7.49 4.48
N ILE A 124 -5.48 -6.66 3.68
CA ILE A 124 -6.02 -5.38 3.20
C ILE A 124 -7.05 -5.66 2.11
N THR A 125 -6.79 -6.66 1.27
CA THR A 125 -7.70 -7.13 0.23
C THR A 125 -7.40 -8.58 -0.15
N GLN A 126 -8.42 -9.28 -0.66
CA GLN A 126 -8.35 -10.61 -1.26
C GLN A 126 -9.15 -10.56 -2.55
N ILE A 127 -8.49 -10.79 -3.69
CA ILE A 127 -9.05 -10.55 -5.03
C ILE A 127 -9.00 -11.83 -5.85
N ARG A 128 -10.10 -12.11 -6.55
CA ARG A 128 -10.29 -13.25 -7.45
C ARG A 128 -10.78 -12.78 -8.81
N GLY A 129 -10.66 -13.64 -9.81
CA GLY A 129 -11.05 -13.33 -11.18
C GLY A 129 -10.20 -12.23 -11.82
N THR A 130 -10.83 -11.48 -12.71
CA THR A 130 -10.22 -10.40 -13.49
C THR A 130 -10.81 -9.07 -13.06
N THR A 131 -9.95 -8.12 -12.71
CA THR A 131 -10.37 -6.77 -12.32
C THR A 131 -9.55 -5.73 -13.08
N PRO A 132 -10.14 -4.57 -13.46
CA PRO A 132 -9.35 -3.42 -13.87
C PRO A 132 -8.55 -2.89 -12.67
N TRP A 133 -7.64 -1.95 -12.91
CA TRP A 133 -6.98 -1.23 -11.84
C TRP A 133 -8.01 -0.66 -10.85
N THR A 134 -7.99 -1.18 -9.63
CA THR A 134 -8.93 -0.87 -8.56
C THR A 134 -8.17 -0.46 -7.32
N PHE A 135 -8.62 0.60 -6.66
CA PHE A 135 -8.00 1.11 -5.44
C PHE A 135 -8.56 0.38 -4.22
N TYR A 136 -7.66 -0.15 -3.39
CA TYR A 136 -8.00 -0.79 -2.13
C TYR A 136 -7.35 -0.03 -0.99
N LYS A 137 -8.07 0.10 0.12
CA LYS A 137 -7.54 0.72 1.33
C LYS A 137 -8.14 0.10 2.59
N LYS A 138 -7.37 0.09 3.67
CA LYS A 138 -7.82 -0.30 5.00
C LYS A 138 -6.96 0.38 6.05
N ALA A 139 -7.60 0.95 7.07
CA ALA A 139 -6.91 1.45 8.26
C ALA A 139 -6.93 0.39 9.35
N ILE A 140 -5.79 0.16 10.00
CA ILE A 140 -5.65 -0.81 11.08
C ILE A 140 -5.07 -0.08 12.30
N LYS A 141 -5.74 -0.24 13.45
CA LYS A 141 -5.22 0.25 14.73
C LYS A 141 -3.94 -0.51 15.07
N THR A 142 -2.91 0.22 15.47
CA THR A 142 -1.62 -0.39 15.81
C THR A 142 -1.79 -1.28 17.03
N PRO A 143 -1.56 -2.61 16.91
CA PRO A 143 -1.74 -3.51 18.05
C PRO A 143 -0.66 -3.27 19.10
N SER A 144 -1.01 -3.54 20.35
CA SER A 144 -0.07 -3.41 21.46
C SER A 144 1.17 -4.28 21.22
N GLY A 145 2.35 -3.71 21.45
CA GLY A 145 3.63 -4.40 21.26
C GLY A 145 4.20 -4.36 19.84
N ALA A 146 3.45 -3.87 18.84
CA ALA A 146 3.98 -3.75 17.48
C ALA A 146 5.16 -2.77 17.39
N LYS A 147 6.22 -3.23 16.72
CA LYS A 147 7.46 -2.48 16.46
C LYS A 147 7.77 -2.38 14.98
N LYS A 148 7.25 -3.32 14.19
CA LYS A 148 7.45 -3.39 12.74
C LYS A 148 6.15 -3.76 12.06
N VAL A 149 6.04 -3.40 10.78
CA VAL A 149 5.01 -3.96 9.88
C VAL A 149 5.73 -4.57 8.68
N ARG A 150 5.30 -5.77 8.29
CA ARG A 150 5.62 -6.40 7.02
C ARG A 150 4.42 -6.24 6.09
N ILE A 151 4.63 -5.64 4.93
CA ILE A 151 3.64 -5.58 3.86
C ILE A 151 3.99 -6.61 2.81
N MET A 152 3.08 -7.55 2.58
CA MET A 152 3.22 -8.63 1.60
C MET A 152 2.29 -8.38 0.42
N LEU A 153 2.83 -8.48 -0.79
CA LEU A 153 2.09 -8.48 -2.05
C LEU A 153 2.24 -9.87 -2.66
N ALA A 154 1.14 -10.58 -2.89
CA ALA A 154 1.25 -12.00 -3.26
C ALA A 154 0.12 -12.54 -4.13
N LEU A 155 0.44 -13.60 -4.87
CA LEU A 155 -0.48 -14.69 -5.19
C LEU A 155 -0.42 -15.71 -4.06
N ALA A 156 -1.47 -15.74 -3.25
CA ALA A 156 -1.60 -16.68 -2.14
C ALA A 156 -2.18 -17.99 -2.65
N GLN A 157 -1.32 -18.96 -2.97
CA GLN A 157 -1.70 -20.34 -3.26
C GLN A 157 -2.81 -20.50 -4.32
N THR A 158 -2.73 -19.71 -5.39
CA THR A 158 -3.66 -19.75 -6.52
C THR A 158 -2.92 -19.46 -7.82
N SER A 159 -3.58 -19.70 -8.95
CA SER A 159 -3.08 -19.38 -10.28
C SER A 159 -3.64 -18.03 -10.77
N GLY A 160 -3.00 -17.44 -11.78
CA GLY A 160 -3.39 -16.18 -12.41
C GLY A 160 -2.25 -15.15 -12.45
N SER A 161 -2.62 -13.88 -12.67
CA SER A 161 -1.69 -12.75 -12.69
C SER A 161 -2.25 -11.59 -11.88
N ILE A 162 -1.38 -10.96 -11.09
CA ILE A 162 -1.71 -9.79 -10.29
C ILE A 162 -0.65 -8.71 -10.47
N TYR A 163 -1.12 -7.50 -10.71
CA TYR A 163 -0.29 -6.31 -10.83
C TYR A 163 -0.55 -5.42 -9.62
N PHE A 164 0.52 -4.86 -9.08
CA PHE A 164 0.47 -3.93 -7.95
C PHE A 164 1.18 -2.63 -8.31
N ASP A 165 0.62 -1.52 -7.87
CA ASP A 165 1.20 -0.19 -8.06
C ASP A 165 0.75 0.77 -6.95
N ASP A 166 1.48 1.87 -6.78
CA ASP A 166 1.20 2.94 -5.83
C ASP A 166 0.94 2.44 -4.39
N VAL A 167 1.77 1.52 -3.90
CA VAL A 167 1.64 0.96 -2.55
C VAL A 167 1.96 2.01 -1.49
N SER A 168 1.08 2.13 -0.50
CA SER A 168 1.20 3.13 0.55
C SER A 168 0.88 2.59 1.94
N ALA A 169 1.63 3.08 2.93
CA ALA A 169 1.36 2.90 4.35
C ALA A 169 1.61 4.23 5.07
N ILE A 170 0.57 4.76 5.70
CA ILE A 170 0.55 6.13 6.20
C ILE A 170 0.00 6.16 7.64
N VAL A 171 0.72 6.77 8.59
CA VAL A 171 0.30 6.87 10.01
C VAL A 171 -0.82 7.87 10.19
N ILE A 172 -2.04 7.44 10.47
CA ILE A 172 -3.19 8.33 10.66
C ILE A 172 -3.46 8.63 12.14
N SER A 173 -4.09 9.77 12.41
CA SER A 173 -4.49 10.16 13.76
C SER A 173 -5.65 9.31 14.29
N GLU A 174 -5.89 9.35 15.59
CA GLU A 174 -7.08 8.73 16.20
C GLU A 174 -8.38 9.31 15.61
N ALA A 175 -8.45 10.62 15.43
CA ALA A 175 -9.62 11.28 14.85
C ALA A 175 -9.89 10.80 13.41
N ASP A 176 -8.84 10.65 12.60
CA ASP A 176 -8.98 10.14 11.22
C ASP A 176 -9.36 8.66 11.21
N TYR A 177 -8.77 7.85 12.09
CA TYR A 177 -9.10 6.44 12.23
C TYR A 177 -10.58 6.23 12.58
N LEU A 178 -11.08 6.94 13.60
CA LEU A 178 -12.47 6.83 14.06
C LEU A 178 -13.44 7.36 13.00
N LYS A 179 -13.06 8.41 12.26
CA LYS A 179 -13.86 8.89 11.12
C LYS A 179 -14.01 7.84 10.02
N GLN A 180 -12.97 7.04 9.78
CA GLN A 180 -12.99 5.95 8.80
C GLN A 180 -13.67 4.68 9.33
N ASN A 181 -13.71 4.50 10.64
CA ASN A 181 -14.21 3.30 11.32
C ASN A 181 -15.17 3.69 12.45
N PRO A 182 -16.37 4.25 12.14
CA PRO A 182 -17.27 4.81 13.14
C PRO A 182 -17.93 3.79 14.07
N GLU A 183 -17.82 2.49 13.76
CA GLU A 183 -18.39 1.38 14.54
C GLU A 183 -17.40 0.77 15.55
N ASN A 184 -16.18 1.32 15.66
CA ASN A 184 -15.14 0.89 16.62
C ASN A 184 -15.02 1.83 17.83
#